data_AF-A0A172ZPI6-F1
#
_entry.id   AF-A0A172ZPI6-F1
#
_cell.length_a   1.000
_cell.length_b   1.000
_cell.length_c   1.000
_cell.angle_alpha   90.00
_cell.angle_beta   90.00
_cell.angle_gamma   90.00
#
_symmetry.space_group_name_H-M   'P 1'
#
loop_
_entity.id
_entity.type
_entity.pdbx_description
1 polymer ?
#
loop_
_entity_poly.entity_id
_entity_poly.type
_entity_poly.pdbx_seq_one_letter_code
_entity_poly.pdbx_strand_id
1 'polypeptide(L)'
;LVPYYSWKHSHRRHHSNTGSITRDEVFVPATDESQVPLHGFAAVRLVLLAVQQFAGWPSYLLFNASGREYSRFACHFDPYSPIFSKRERVEVVISDAALAVVGYGLYQLAQAFGWPWLVKTYVIPYLVVNFWLVCITYLQHTHPNLPHYDDSEWDW
;
A
#
# COMPACT_ATOMS: atom_id res chain seq x y z
N LEU A 1 1.71 -8.69 -8.57
CA LEU A 1 0.92 -9.51 -7.65
C LEU A 1 0.33 -8.62 -6.57
N VAL A 2 -1.00 -8.59 -6.43
CA VAL A 2 -1.73 -7.76 -5.45
C VAL A 2 -2.81 -8.65 -4.81
N PRO A 3 -2.97 -8.68 -3.48
CA PRO A 3 -4.04 -9.45 -2.84
C PRO A 3 -5.38 -8.76 -3.11
N TYR A 4 -6.10 -9.23 -4.14
CA TYR A 4 -7.23 -8.51 -4.74
C TYR A 4 -8.29 -8.07 -3.72
N TYR A 5 -8.81 -8.97 -2.90
CA TYR A 5 -9.86 -8.60 -1.94
C TYR A 5 -9.30 -7.78 -0.78
N SER A 6 -8.12 -8.13 -0.26
CA SER A 6 -7.48 -7.34 0.80
C SER A 6 -7.32 -5.89 0.37
N TRP A 7 -6.79 -5.66 -0.84
CA TRP A 7 -6.63 -4.31 -1.38
C TRP A 7 -7.98 -3.67 -1.71
N LYS A 8 -8.93 -4.39 -2.35
CA LYS A 8 -10.28 -3.88 -2.61
C LYS A 8 -10.95 -3.34 -1.35
N HIS A 9 -10.82 -4.04 -0.22
CA HIS A 9 -11.46 -3.69 1.04
C HIS A 9 -10.78 -2.54 1.76
N SER A 10 -9.45 -2.52 1.84
CA SER A 10 -8.72 -1.39 2.44
C SER A 10 -8.80 -0.15 1.56
N HIS A 11 -8.68 -0.29 0.25
CA HIS A 11 -8.80 0.80 -0.71
C HIS A 11 -10.21 1.42 -0.74
N ARG A 12 -11.26 0.60 -0.64
CA ARG A 12 -12.63 1.11 -0.49
C ARG A 12 -12.76 1.97 0.78
N ARG A 13 -12.19 1.52 1.90
CA ARG A 13 -12.19 2.28 3.17
C ARG A 13 -11.44 3.59 3.06
N HIS A 14 -10.25 3.56 2.45
CA HIS A 14 -9.50 4.77 2.10
C HIS A 14 -10.37 5.76 1.34
N HIS A 15 -11.02 5.32 0.25
CA HIS A 15 -11.86 6.20 -0.56
C HIS A 15 -13.13 6.69 0.12
N SER A 16 -13.71 5.91 1.05
CA SER A 16 -14.85 6.40 1.84
C SER A 16 -14.45 7.40 2.94
N ASN A 17 -13.17 7.42 3.32
CA ASN A 17 -12.67 8.21 4.45
C ASN A 17 -11.53 9.16 4.05
N THR A 18 -11.36 9.46 2.76
CA THR A 18 -10.22 10.25 2.27
C THR A 18 -10.21 11.62 2.92
N GLY A 19 -9.11 11.97 3.58
CA GLY A 19 -8.95 13.23 4.31
C GLY A 19 -9.36 13.17 5.78
N SER A 20 -9.93 12.08 6.27
CA SER A 20 -10.15 11.89 7.71
C SER A 20 -8.84 11.44 8.38
N ILE A 21 -8.36 12.19 9.37
CA ILE A 21 -7.11 11.86 10.08
C ILE A 21 -7.25 10.53 10.86
N THR A 22 -8.44 10.19 11.34
CA THR A 22 -8.70 9.01 12.18
C THR A 22 -9.19 7.80 11.40
N ARG A 23 -9.79 8.01 10.21
CA ARG A 23 -10.47 6.96 9.45
C ARG A 23 -9.86 6.63 8.09
N ASP A 24 -8.99 7.48 7.53
CA ASP A 24 -8.24 7.15 6.30
C ASP A 24 -7.31 5.96 6.57
N GLU A 25 -7.03 5.14 5.56
CA GLU A 25 -6.23 3.93 5.71
C GLU A 25 -4.73 4.13 5.44
N VAL A 26 -4.33 5.07 4.57
CA VAL A 26 -2.97 5.05 3.99
C VAL A 26 -2.30 6.41 3.78
N PHE A 27 -3.06 7.50 3.71
CA PHE A 27 -2.50 8.85 3.54
C PHE A 27 -2.82 9.76 4.73
N VAL A 28 -2.66 9.22 5.95
CA VAL A 28 -2.82 10.00 7.19
C VAL A 28 -1.58 10.86 7.42
N PRO A 29 -1.71 12.20 7.52
CA PRO A 29 -0.57 13.06 7.78
C PRO A 29 -0.04 12.86 9.21
N ALA A 30 1.26 13.05 9.40
CA ALA A 30 1.84 13.08 10.73
C ALA A 30 1.28 14.28 11.51
N THR A 31 0.80 14.05 12.73
CA THR A 31 0.27 15.11 13.61
C THR A 31 1.37 15.81 14.42
N ASP A 32 2.59 15.27 14.43
CA ASP A 32 3.74 15.84 15.13
C ASP A 32 4.77 16.37 14.14
N GLU A 33 4.82 17.70 13.99
CA GLU A 33 5.74 18.40 13.08
C GLU A 33 7.20 18.40 13.56
N SER A 34 7.49 17.92 14.78
CA SER A 34 8.86 17.92 15.34
C SER A 34 9.81 16.89 14.68
N GLN A 35 9.27 15.97 13.87
CA GLN A 35 10.00 14.85 13.23
C GLN A 35 10.73 15.23 11.91
N VAL A 36 10.72 16.50 11.49
CA VAL A 36 11.08 16.90 10.11
C VAL A 36 12.51 17.49 9.89
N PRO A 37 13.51 17.45 10.78
CA PRO A 37 14.77 18.16 10.51
C PRO A 37 15.60 17.54 9.36
N LEU A 38 15.45 16.24 9.07
CA LEU A 38 16.24 15.54 8.06
C LEU A 38 15.75 15.75 6.60
N HIS A 39 14.49 16.15 6.43
CA HIS A 39 13.89 16.40 5.11
C HIS A 39 14.41 17.66 4.42
N GLY A 40 15.20 18.49 5.11
CA GLY A 40 15.82 19.68 4.52
C GLY A 40 16.83 19.40 3.41
N PHE A 41 17.50 18.23 3.45
CA PHE A 41 18.54 17.86 2.49
C PHE A 41 17.97 17.21 1.23
N ALA A 42 18.32 17.75 0.06
CA ALA A 42 17.82 17.26 -1.23
C ALA A 42 18.15 15.78 -1.48
N ALA A 43 19.36 15.33 -1.12
CA ALA A 43 19.76 13.94 -1.26
C ALA A 43 18.90 12.99 -0.41
N VAL A 44 18.59 13.37 0.84
CA VAL A 44 17.71 12.59 1.72
C VAL A 44 16.31 12.49 1.13
N ARG A 45 15.76 13.60 0.62
CA ARG A 45 14.44 13.58 -0.04
C ARG A 45 14.41 12.65 -1.24
N LEU A 46 15.44 12.67 -2.09
CA LEU A 46 15.53 11.77 -3.23
C LEU A 46 15.59 10.29 -2.81
N VAL A 47 16.34 9.97 -1.74
CA VAL A 47 16.39 8.61 -1.20
C VAL A 47 15.03 8.19 -0.65
N LEU A 48 14.36 9.05 0.13
CA LEU A 48 13.04 8.75 0.67
C LEU A 48 11.99 8.57 -0.43
N LEU A 49 12.02 9.39 -1.48
CA LEU A 49 11.17 9.23 -2.66
C LEU A 49 11.45 7.91 -3.38
N ALA A 50 12.72 7.52 -3.55
CA ALA A 50 13.06 6.24 -4.14
C ALA A 50 12.55 5.06 -3.28
N VAL A 51 12.73 5.13 -1.95
CA VAL A 51 12.21 4.11 -1.03
C VAL A 51 10.69 4.02 -1.11
N GLN A 52 9.98 5.16 -1.07
CA GLN A 52 8.53 5.20 -1.24
C GLN A 52 8.12 4.53 -2.57
N GLN A 53 8.82 4.87 -3.64
CA GLN A 53 8.46 4.47 -4.99
C GLN A 53 8.65 2.98 -5.28
N PHE A 54 9.65 2.35 -4.67
CA PHE A 54 9.99 0.94 -4.92
C PHE A 54 9.63 0.00 -3.78
N ALA A 55 9.60 0.49 -2.53
CA ALA A 55 9.32 -0.31 -1.34
C ALA A 55 8.04 0.09 -0.61
N GLY A 56 7.45 1.27 -0.89
CA GLY A 56 6.24 1.75 -0.22
C GLY A 56 5.04 0.81 -0.40
N TRP A 57 4.81 0.30 -1.61
CA TRP A 57 3.71 -0.64 -1.84
C TRP A 57 3.89 -1.97 -1.08
N PRO A 58 5.03 -2.69 -1.20
CA PRO A 58 5.28 -3.88 -0.38
C PRO A 58 5.22 -3.62 1.13
N SER A 59 5.75 -2.50 1.60
CA SER A 59 5.77 -2.18 3.04
C SER A 59 4.38 -1.86 3.58
N TYR A 60 3.53 -1.19 2.80
CA TYR A 60 2.13 -0.98 3.15
C TYR A 60 1.36 -2.31 3.26
N LEU A 61 1.53 -3.20 2.29
CA LEU A 61 0.85 -4.50 2.33
C LEU A 61 1.30 -5.38 3.50
N LEU A 62 2.61 -5.44 3.76
CA LEU A 62 3.20 -6.36 4.74
C LEU A 62 3.12 -5.81 6.17
N PHE A 63 3.28 -4.50 6.34
CA PHE A 63 3.51 -3.89 7.65
C PHE A 63 2.60 -2.69 7.92
N ASN A 64 1.67 -2.36 7.03
CA ASN A 64 0.84 -1.16 7.12
C ASN A 64 1.67 0.12 7.28
N ALA A 65 2.86 0.15 6.65
CA ALA A 65 3.73 1.32 6.67
C ALA A 65 2.98 2.53 6.09
N SER A 66 3.13 3.69 6.75
CA SER A 66 2.37 4.94 6.50
C SER A 66 0.84 4.82 6.60
N GLY A 67 0.31 3.66 6.98
CA GLY A 67 -1.11 3.48 7.20
C GLY A 67 -1.56 3.98 8.56
N ARG A 68 -2.88 4.08 8.75
CA ARG A 68 -3.46 4.40 10.06
C ARG A 68 -3.01 3.45 11.15
N GLU A 69 -2.93 3.96 12.37
CA GLU A 69 -2.67 3.12 13.51
C GLU A 69 -3.87 2.23 13.84
N TYR A 70 -3.55 1.01 14.24
CA TYR A 70 -4.51 0.00 14.67
C TYR A 70 -4.12 -0.54 16.03
N SER A 71 -5.08 -1.10 16.76
CA SER A 71 -4.86 -1.68 18.10
C SER A 71 -3.92 -2.89 18.14
N ARG A 72 -3.57 -3.44 16.98
CA ARG A 72 -2.59 -4.51 16.78
C ARG A 72 -1.91 -4.35 15.43
N PHE A 73 -0.88 -5.16 15.20
CA PHE A 73 -0.22 -5.25 13.91
C PHE A 73 -1.22 -5.49 12.76
N ALA A 74 -1.09 -4.67 11.72
CA ALA A 74 -1.95 -4.68 10.55
C ALA A 74 -1.17 -5.19 9.34
N CYS A 75 -1.75 -6.17 8.65
CA CYS A 75 -1.16 -6.81 7.47
C CYS A 75 -2.27 -7.19 6.48
N HIS A 76 -2.05 -6.96 5.19
CA HIS A 76 -3.04 -7.25 4.16
C HIS A 76 -3.17 -8.74 3.84
N PHE A 77 -2.24 -9.57 4.32
CA PHE A 77 -2.23 -11.03 4.17
C PHE A 77 -2.67 -11.77 5.45
N ASP A 78 -3.11 -11.05 6.48
CA ASP A 78 -3.66 -11.64 7.69
C ASP A 78 -5.20 -11.51 7.67
N PRO A 79 -5.96 -12.61 7.55
CA PRO A 79 -7.42 -12.59 7.62
C PRO A 79 -7.97 -12.04 8.94
N TYR A 80 -7.17 -12.03 10.00
CA TYR A 80 -7.52 -11.48 11.32
C TYR A 80 -6.93 -10.09 11.56
N SER A 81 -6.34 -9.48 10.53
CA SER A 81 -5.87 -8.10 10.56
C SER A 81 -7.00 -7.17 10.99
N PRO A 82 -6.71 -6.13 11.80
CA PRO A 82 -7.70 -5.15 12.25
C PRO A 82 -8.28 -4.31 11.10
N ILE A 83 -7.69 -4.36 9.91
CA ILE A 83 -8.19 -3.76 8.67
C ILE A 83 -9.55 -4.38 8.26
N PHE A 84 -9.73 -5.69 8.52
CA PHE A 84 -10.83 -6.46 7.95
C PHE A 84 -11.88 -6.85 8.99
N SER A 85 -13.15 -6.72 8.60
CA SER A 85 -14.29 -7.22 9.37
C SER A 85 -14.37 -8.74 9.30
N LYS A 86 -15.16 -9.34 10.21
CA LYS A 86 -15.39 -10.80 10.24
C LYS A 86 -15.94 -11.36 8.92
N ARG A 87 -16.68 -10.56 8.13
CA ARG A 87 -17.29 -11.00 6.87
C ARG A 87 -16.29 -11.04 5.71
N GLU A 88 -15.24 -10.22 5.75
CA GLU A 88 -14.26 -10.09 4.67
C GLU A 88 -13.11 -11.10 4.79
N ARG A 89 -12.96 -11.78 5.93
CA ARG A 89 -11.82 -12.68 6.20
C ARG A 89 -11.67 -13.80 5.17
N VAL A 90 -12.79 -14.37 4.74
CA VAL A 90 -12.77 -15.44 3.74
C VAL A 90 -12.23 -14.92 2.41
N GLU A 91 -12.56 -13.68 2.04
CA GLU A 91 -12.08 -13.05 0.82
C GLU A 91 -10.57 -12.74 0.87
N VAL A 92 -10.04 -12.43 2.06
CA VAL A 92 -8.58 -12.32 2.28
C VAL A 92 -7.91 -13.67 2.01
N VAL A 93 -8.40 -14.75 2.63
CA VAL A 93 -7.86 -16.11 2.41
C VAL A 93 -7.90 -16.50 0.93
N ILE A 94 -8.99 -16.17 0.22
CA ILE A 94 -9.10 -16.41 -1.23
C ILE A 94 -8.01 -15.66 -2.00
N SER A 95 -7.73 -14.41 -1.63
CA SER A 95 -6.68 -13.61 -2.26
C SER A 95 -5.30 -14.22 -2.05
N ASP A 96 -5.00 -14.65 -0.81
CA ASP A 96 -3.70 -15.23 -0.46
C ASP A 96 -3.47 -16.56 -1.20
N ALA A 97 -4.51 -17.41 -1.25
CA ALA A 97 -4.46 -18.65 -2.01
C ALA A 97 -4.28 -18.39 -3.52
N ALA A 98 -5.00 -17.42 -4.09
CA ALA A 98 -4.85 -17.04 -5.49
C ALA A 98 -3.44 -16.52 -5.79
N LEU A 99 -2.85 -15.74 -4.90
CA LEU A 99 -1.47 -15.28 -5.04
C LEU A 99 -0.46 -16.42 -4.99
N ALA A 100 -0.65 -17.41 -4.12
CA ALA A 100 0.20 -18.60 -4.07
C ALA A 100 0.11 -19.39 -5.39
N VAL A 101 -1.10 -19.56 -5.94
CA VAL A 101 -1.32 -20.23 -7.23
C VAL A 101 -0.64 -19.47 -8.38
N VAL A 102 -0.82 -18.15 -8.46
CA VAL A 102 -0.17 -17.35 -9.51
C VAL A 102 1.35 -17.36 -9.34
N GLY A 103 1.85 -17.25 -8.11
CA GLY A 103 3.28 -17.34 -7.81
C GLY A 103 3.88 -18.67 -8.27
N TYR A 104 3.20 -19.78 -8.01
CA TYR A 104 3.59 -21.10 -8.51
C TYR A 104 3.55 -21.16 -10.03
N GLY A 105 2.50 -20.63 -10.67
CA GLY A 105 2.42 -20.55 -12.14
C GLY A 105 3.58 -19.76 -12.75
N LEU A 106 3.95 -18.61 -12.17
CA LEU A 106 5.11 -17.82 -12.62
C LEU A 106 6.43 -18.58 -12.42
N TYR A 107 6.57 -19.31 -11.31
CA TYR A 107 7.72 -20.19 -11.09
C TYR A 107 7.82 -21.26 -12.18
N GLN A 108 6.72 -21.97 -12.49
CA GLN A 108 6.70 -22.97 -13.56
C GLN A 108 7.05 -22.35 -14.93
N LEU A 109 6.57 -21.13 -15.22
CA LEU A 109 6.93 -20.40 -16.45
C LEU A 109 8.42 -20.03 -16.49
N ALA A 110 9.00 -19.59 -15.37
CA ALA A 110 10.45 -19.36 -15.29
C ALA A 110 11.26 -20.64 -15.51
N GLN A 111 10.79 -21.79 -15.01
CA GLN A 111 11.45 -23.07 -15.25
C GLN A 111 11.36 -23.50 -16.73
N ALA A 112 10.25 -23.19 -17.42
CA ALA A 112 10.05 -23.56 -18.83
C ALA A 112 10.75 -22.63 -19.83
N PHE A 113 10.72 -21.32 -19.59
CA PHE A 113 11.21 -20.29 -20.54
C PHE A 113 12.48 -19.56 -20.05
N GLY A 114 12.92 -19.84 -18.83
CA GLY A 114 14.08 -19.22 -18.19
C GLY A 114 13.72 -17.98 -17.36
N TRP A 115 14.46 -17.78 -16.27
CA TRP A 115 14.33 -16.61 -15.40
C TRP A 115 14.51 -15.26 -16.13
N PRO A 116 15.48 -15.08 -17.06
CA PRO A 116 15.60 -13.83 -17.80
C PRO A 116 14.36 -13.50 -18.65
N TRP A 117 13.70 -14.52 -19.20
CA TRP A 117 12.45 -14.34 -19.92
C TRP A 117 11.36 -13.82 -18.98
N LEU A 118 11.16 -14.45 -17.81
CA LEU A 118 10.15 -14.02 -16.84
C LEU A 118 10.42 -12.59 -16.34
N VAL A 119 11.69 -12.25 -16.08
CA VAL A 119 12.07 -10.90 -15.66
C VAL A 119 11.69 -9.88 -16.72
N LYS A 120 12.03 -10.15 -17.98
CA LYS A 120 11.75 -9.25 -19.10
C LYS A 120 10.25 -9.11 -19.39
N THR A 121 9.50 -10.21 -19.39
CA THR A 121 8.10 -10.22 -19.85
C THR A 121 7.09 -9.90 -18.75
N TYR A 122 7.44 -10.17 -17.49
CA TYR A 122 6.51 -9.99 -16.37
C TYR A 122 7.03 -9.02 -15.31
N VAL A 123 8.24 -9.24 -14.76
CA VAL A 123 8.73 -8.47 -13.62
C VAL A 123 8.96 -7.00 -13.98
N ILE A 124 9.66 -6.71 -15.09
CA ILE A 124 9.92 -5.33 -15.52
C ILE A 124 8.61 -4.57 -15.79
N PRO A 125 7.67 -5.07 -16.62
CA PRO A 125 6.38 -4.41 -16.81
C PRO A 125 5.61 -4.21 -15.49
N TYR A 126 5.61 -5.20 -14.61
CA TYR A 126 4.96 -5.11 -13.31
C TYR A 126 5.54 -3.98 -12.43
N LEU A 127 6.86 -3.82 -12.41
CA LEU A 127 7.53 -2.75 -11.68
C LEU A 127 7.23 -1.38 -12.28
N VAL A 128 7.14 -1.26 -13.61
CA VAL A 128 6.75 0.00 -14.28
C VAL A 128 5.32 0.40 -13.92
N VAL A 129 4.38 -0.56 -13.90
CA VAL A 129 3.00 -0.29 -13.49
C VAL A 129 2.93 0.11 -12.01
N ASN A 130 3.65 -0.58 -11.13
CA ASN A 130 3.73 -0.22 -9.71
C ASN A 130 4.34 1.16 -9.51
N PHE A 131 5.37 1.49 -10.30
CA PHE A 131 5.99 2.81 -10.27
C PHE A 131 4.93 3.90 -10.51
N TRP A 132 4.19 3.80 -11.61
CA TRP A 132 3.18 4.80 -11.92
C TRP A 132 2.03 4.83 -10.93
N LEU A 133 1.57 3.67 -10.44
CA LEU A 133 0.51 3.60 -9.43
C LEU A 133 0.90 4.33 -8.14
N VAL A 134 2.08 4.04 -7.60
CA VAL A 134 2.57 4.68 -6.35
C VAL A 134 2.88 6.16 -6.58
N CYS A 135 3.45 6.53 -7.74
CA CYS A 135 3.76 7.92 -8.05
C CYS A 135 2.51 8.80 -8.10
N ILE A 136 1.51 8.37 -8.89
CA ILE A 136 0.29 9.14 -9.09
C ILE A 136 -0.48 9.29 -7.78
N THR A 137 -0.63 8.20 -7.03
CA THR A 137 -1.34 8.22 -5.73
C THR A 137 -0.60 9.09 -4.71
N TYR A 138 0.72 8.99 -4.62
CA TYR A 138 1.51 9.88 -3.76
C TYR A 138 1.25 11.35 -4.10
N LEU A 139 1.37 11.74 -5.37
CA LEU A 139 1.15 13.13 -5.80
C LEU A 139 -0.27 13.63 -5.53
N GLN A 140 -1.29 12.77 -5.70
CA GLN A 140 -2.69 13.12 -5.46
C GLN A 140 -3.03 13.29 -3.98
N HIS A 141 -2.37 12.53 -3.10
CA HIS A 141 -2.74 12.44 -1.70
C HIS A 141 -1.81 13.19 -0.74
N THR A 142 -0.66 13.70 -1.18
CA THR A 142 0.29 14.40 -0.29
C THR A 142 0.50 15.87 -0.66
N HIS A 143 -0.39 16.48 -1.45
CA HIS A 143 -0.28 17.90 -1.77
C HIS A 143 -0.51 18.76 -0.50
N PRO A 144 0.30 19.79 -0.21
CA PRO A 144 0.17 20.59 1.02
C PRO A 144 -1.19 21.27 1.23
N ASN A 145 -1.88 21.59 0.14
CA ASN A 145 -3.21 22.20 0.18
C ASN A 145 -4.36 21.18 0.27
N LEU A 146 -4.07 19.87 0.35
CA LEU A 146 -5.11 18.85 0.51
C LEU A 146 -5.64 18.94 1.95
N PRO A 147 -6.95 19.19 2.16
CA PRO A 147 -7.48 19.31 3.51
C PRO A 147 -7.50 17.94 4.20
N HIS A 148 -7.18 17.96 5.49
CA HIS A 148 -7.31 16.82 6.38
C HIS A 148 -8.10 17.27 7.61
N TYR A 149 -9.09 16.48 8.00
CA TYR A 149 -10.08 16.82 9.02
C TYR A 149 -9.96 15.87 10.21
N ASP A 150 -10.02 16.43 11.40
CA ASP A 150 -10.20 15.64 12.62
C ASP A 150 -11.67 15.22 12.81
N ASP A 151 -11.94 14.45 13.87
CA ASP A 151 -13.30 13.98 14.17
C ASP A 151 -14.30 15.10 14.51
N SER A 152 -13.83 16.32 14.81
CA SER A 152 -14.71 17.47 15.10
C SER A 152 -15.21 18.18 13.84
N GLU A 153 -14.43 18.12 12.75
CA GLU A 153 -14.78 18.68 11.45
C GLU A 153 -15.30 17.63 10.45
N TRP A 154 -15.01 16.35 10.66
CA TRP A 154 -15.46 15.26 9.79
C TRP A 154 -16.93 14.87 10.06
N ASP A 155 -17.84 15.26 9.17
CA ASP A 155 -19.30 15.04 9.26
C ASP A 155 -19.89 14.02 8.25
N TRP A 156 -19.02 13.25 7.60
CA TRP A 156 -19.36 12.29 6.52
C TRP A 156 -19.52 10.85 7.04
#